data_AF-A0A136A3E7-F1
#
_entry.id   AF-A0A136A3E7-F1
#
_cell.length_a   1.000
_cell.length_b   1.000
_cell.length_c   1.000
_cell.angle_alpha   90.00
_cell.angle_beta   90.00
_cell.angle_gamma   90.00
#
_symmetry.space_group_name_H-M   'P 1'
#
loop_
_entity.id
_entity.type
_entity.pdbx_description
1 polymer ?
#
loop_
_entity_poly.entity_id
_entity_poly.type
_entity_poly.pdbx_seq_one_letter_code
_entity_poly.pdbx_strand_id
1 'polypeptide(L)'
;MSKQNYWSVILCCICTLSACNFVPQTLSESEEQIESLPSTSGVSDAAPIDVEYADAKAEANFAIQKQDFHLLALNNKGISVPGVDLKNYALNELEQQCGLKILANSGDEITDEDELALRKKLFAFAAQYNQLVLVACREK
;
A
#
# COMPACT_ATOMS: atom_id res chain seq x y z
N MET A 1 -38.52 -44.80 -14.30
CA MET A 1 -38.48 -45.64 -13.08
C MET A 1 -37.03 -45.81 -12.65
N SER A 2 -36.73 -45.43 -11.39
CA SER A 2 -35.54 -45.77 -10.57
C SER A 2 -34.15 -45.26 -11.01
N LYS A 3 -33.27 -44.74 -10.14
CA LYS A 3 -33.29 -44.44 -8.70
C LYS A 3 -32.09 -43.50 -8.42
N GLN A 4 -32.29 -42.53 -7.52
CA GLN A 4 -31.23 -41.80 -6.81
C GLN A 4 -30.51 -42.73 -5.80
N ASN A 5 -29.29 -42.35 -5.36
CA ASN A 5 -28.77 -42.35 -3.97
C ASN A 5 -27.22 -42.36 -3.98
N TYR A 6 -26.54 -41.30 -3.51
CA TYR A 6 -26.09 -41.04 -2.12
C TYR A 6 -25.16 -42.13 -1.56
N TRP A 7 -23.90 -41.74 -1.23
CA TRP A 7 -22.93 -42.23 -0.23
C TRP A 7 -21.76 -41.21 -0.30
N SER A 8 -21.10 -40.72 0.74
CA SER A 8 -21.17 -40.89 2.17
C SER A 8 -20.48 -39.67 2.80
N VAL A 9 -21.01 -39.21 3.92
CA VAL A 9 -20.49 -38.12 4.75
C VAL A 9 -19.49 -38.71 5.77
N ILE A 10 -18.65 -37.84 6.34
CA ILE A 10 -18.00 -37.92 7.68
C ILE A 10 -16.63 -38.61 7.77
N LEU A 11 -15.57 -37.82 8.00
CA LEU A 11 -14.61 -37.99 9.10
C LEU A 11 -13.73 -36.72 9.22
N CYS A 12 -14.07 -35.77 10.09
CA CYS A 12 -13.62 -35.68 11.49
C CYS A 12 -12.09 -35.52 11.62
N CYS A 13 -11.62 -34.28 11.76
CA CYS A 13 -10.37 -34.00 12.47
C CYS A 13 -10.56 -32.70 13.28
N ILE A 14 -11.12 -32.89 14.48
CA ILE A 14 -11.23 -31.87 15.52
C ILE A 14 -9.93 -31.97 16.32
N CYS A 15 -9.02 -30.99 16.18
CA CYS A 15 -7.89 -30.82 17.10
C CYS A 15 -8.19 -29.65 18.04
N THR A 16 -8.83 -30.04 19.13
CA THR A 16 -8.71 -29.57 20.52
C THR A 16 -7.96 -28.27 20.83
N LEU A 17 -8.68 -27.48 21.65
CA LEU A 17 -8.29 -26.35 22.46
C LEU A 17 -6.90 -26.48 23.11
N SER A 18 -6.12 -25.39 23.07
CA SER A 18 -5.07 -25.13 24.06
C SER A 18 -5.40 -23.79 24.75
N ALA A 19 -5.86 -23.87 25.99
CA ALA A 19 -6.07 -22.72 26.86
C ALA A 19 -4.75 -22.39 27.58
N CYS A 20 -4.18 -21.21 27.32
CA CYS A 20 -3.15 -20.63 28.18
C CYS A 20 -3.80 -19.58 29.08
N ASN A 21 -4.03 -19.95 30.34
CA ASN A 21 -4.29 -18.99 31.41
C ASN A 21 -2.97 -18.30 31.77
N PHE A 22 -2.88 -16.99 31.60
CA PHE A 22 -1.86 -16.19 32.26
C PHE A 22 -2.54 -15.01 32.96
N VAL A 23 -2.62 -15.10 34.28
CA VAL A 23 -3.05 -14.02 35.18
C VAL A 23 -1.79 -13.39 35.77
N PRO A 24 -1.65 -12.08 35.66
CA PRO A 24 -1.24 -11.29 36.82
C PRO A 24 -2.18 -10.09 37.05
N GLN A 25 -2.72 -10.00 38.26
CA GLN A 25 -3.30 -8.76 38.78
C GLN A 25 -2.19 -7.83 39.25
N THR A 26 -2.22 -6.57 38.83
CA THR A 26 -1.98 -5.42 39.73
C THR A 26 -2.67 -4.19 39.15
N LEU A 27 -3.65 -3.67 39.92
CA LEU A 27 -4.26 -2.35 39.79
C LEU A 27 -3.19 -1.27 40.02
N SER A 28 -3.12 -0.29 39.14
CA SER A 28 -2.91 1.10 39.56
C SER A 28 -3.63 2.02 38.57
N GLU A 29 -4.53 2.80 39.14
CA GLU A 29 -5.33 3.85 38.56
C GLU A 29 -4.43 5.02 38.12
N SER A 30 -4.58 5.49 36.89
CA SER A 30 -4.59 6.92 36.56
C SER A 30 -4.98 7.10 35.10
N GLU A 31 -5.92 8.02 34.92
CA GLU A 31 -6.55 8.45 33.70
C GLU A 31 -5.55 9.09 32.73
N GLU A 32 -5.67 8.86 31.43
CA GLU A 32 -5.95 9.91 30.44
C GLU A 32 -6.05 9.34 29.02
N GLN A 33 -6.94 9.97 28.26
CA GLN A 33 -7.44 9.58 26.95
C GLN A 33 -6.40 9.89 25.85
N ILE A 34 -6.13 8.96 24.93
CA ILE A 34 -5.85 9.33 23.53
C ILE A 34 -6.51 8.32 22.59
N GLU A 35 -7.54 8.81 21.91
CA GLU A 35 -8.14 8.25 20.70
C GLU A 35 -7.23 8.53 19.49
N SER A 36 -7.23 7.57 18.54
CA SER A 36 -6.65 7.61 17.19
C SER A 36 -5.17 7.23 17.00
N LEU A 37 -4.95 6.06 16.36
CA LEU A 37 -4.16 5.95 15.13
C LEU A 37 -4.51 4.60 14.48
N PRO A 38 -5.04 4.54 13.25
CA PRO A 38 -5.04 3.29 12.51
C PRO A 38 -3.58 2.94 12.20
N SER A 39 -3.14 1.81 12.74
CA SER A 39 -1.86 1.18 12.45
C SER A 39 -1.73 0.98 10.94
N THR A 40 -0.96 1.85 10.29
CA THR A 40 -0.48 1.64 8.92
C THR A 40 0.65 0.62 9.00
N SER A 41 0.25 -0.65 9.09
CA SER A 41 1.09 -1.81 8.89
C SER A 41 1.40 -1.92 7.39
N GLY A 42 2.35 -1.10 6.92
CA GLY A 42 2.90 -1.16 5.57
C GLY A 42 4.41 -1.08 5.66
N VAL A 43 5.04 -2.19 6.03
CA VAL A 43 6.50 -2.34 6.04
C VAL A 43 7.01 -2.00 4.64
N SER A 44 7.87 -0.99 4.60
CA SER A 44 8.49 -0.40 3.42
C SER A 44 9.52 -1.36 2.81
N ASP A 45 9.05 -2.27 1.94
CA ASP A 45 9.91 -3.11 1.08
C ASP A 45 9.96 -2.58 -0.37
N ALA A 46 9.67 -1.30 -0.59
CA ALA A 46 9.85 -0.69 -1.89
C ALA A 46 11.35 -0.49 -2.16
N ALA A 47 11.92 -1.33 -3.02
CA ALA A 47 13.27 -1.15 -3.54
C ALA A 47 13.48 0.31 -4.00
N PRO A 48 14.61 0.95 -3.66
CA PRO A 48 14.87 2.33 -4.05
C PRO A 48 14.89 2.44 -5.57
N ILE A 49 14.06 3.36 -6.10
CA ILE A 49 14.07 3.68 -7.53
C ILE A 49 15.28 4.59 -7.79
N ASP A 50 16.21 4.12 -8.63
CA ASP A 50 17.28 4.96 -9.14
C ASP A 50 16.74 5.90 -10.23
N VAL A 51 16.25 7.06 -9.81
CA VAL A 51 15.63 8.06 -10.69
C VAL A 51 16.62 8.86 -11.52
N GLU A 52 17.94 8.62 -11.38
CA GLU A 52 18.93 9.32 -12.18
C GLU A 52 18.88 8.89 -13.65
N TYR A 53 18.54 7.61 -13.89
CA TYR A 53 18.52 7.02 -15.23
C TYR A 53 17.20 6.35 -15.61
N ALA A 54 16.22 6.31 -14.70
CA ALA A 54 14.96 5.62 -14.94
C ALA A 54 14.05 6.38 -15.92
N ASP A 55 13.54 5.67 -16.92
CA ASP A 55 12.50 6.16 -17.83
C ASP A 55 11.11 5.81 -17.26
N ALA A 56 10.40 6.84 -16.78
CA ALA A 56 9.07 6.69 -16.17
C ALA A 56 8.04 6.04 -17.11
N LYS A 57 8.13 6.29 -18.41
CA LYS A 57 7.21 5.73 -19.39
C LYS A 57 7.53 4.26 -19.64
N ALA A 58 8.81 3.91 -19.75
CA ALA A 58 9.21 2.51 -19.89
C ALA A 58 8.78 1.69 -18.66
N GLU A 59 9.02 2.21 -17.46
CA GLU A 59 8.64 1.54 -16.21
C GLU A 59 7.11 1.40 -16.06
N ALA A 60 6.34 2.45 -16.40
CA ALA A 60 4.89 2.38 -16.39
C ALA A 60 4.36 1.32 -17.36
N ASN A 61 4.88 1.28 -18.59
CA ASN A 61 4.48 0.26 -19.57
C ASN A 61 4.83 -1.15 -19.09
N PHE A 62 5.95 -1.33 -18.40
CA PHE A 62 6.34 -2.61 -17.83
C PHE A 62 5.42 -3.03 -16.67
N ALA A 63 5.07 -2.10 -15.79
CA ALA A 63 4.12 -2.32 -14.70
C ALA A 63 2.73 -2.70 -15.24
N ILE A 64 2.23 -1.96 -16.24
CA ILE A 64 0.95 -2.23 -16.92
C ILE A 64 0.95 -3.64 -17.55
N GLN A 65 2.02 -4.02 -18.25
CA GLN A 65 2.15 -5.37 -18.83
C GLN A 65 2.13 -6.48 -17.77
N LYS A 66 2.61 -6.17 -16.55
CA LYS A 66 2.58 -7.07 -15.40
C LYS A 66 1.29 -6.99 -14.58
N GLN A 67 0.34 -6.15 -14.99
CA GLN A 67 -0.86 -5.83 -14.22
C GLN A 67 -0.55 -5.29 -12.81
N ASP A 68 0.61 -4.67 -12.64
CA ASP A 68 0.96 -3.93 -11.43
C ASP A 68 0.47 -2.48 -11.60
N PHE A 69 -0.67 -2.18 -10.99
CA PHE A 69 -1.33 -0.88 -11.13
C PHE A 69 -1.10 0.06 -9.95
N HIS A 70 -0.17 -0.27 -9.04
CA HIS A 70 0.10 0.58 -7.88
C HIS A 70 0.62 1.94 -8.35
N LEU A 71 -0.03 3.00 -7.88
CA LEU A 71 0.41 4.37 -8.11
C LEU A 71 1.55 4.71 -7.15
N LEU A 72 2.56 5.40 -7.63
CA LEU A 72 3.67 5.85 -6.83
C LEU A 72 3.27 7.07 -5.99
N ALA A 73 3.50 6.96 -4.69
CA ALA A 73 3.16 7.98 -3.73
C ALA A 73 4.40 8.43 -2.95
N LEU A 74 4.42 9.70 -2.56
CA LEU A 74 5.47 10.31 -1.77
C LEU A 74 4.92 10.63 -0.37
N ASN A 75 5.67 10.25 0.66
CA ASN A 75 5.33 10.48 2.07
C ASN A 75 6.04 11.74 2.60
N ASN A 76 5.56 12.90 2.13
CA ASN A 76 6.00 14.20 2.62
C ASN A 76 5.17 14.54 3.89
N LYS A 77 4.66 15.77 4.02
CA LYS A 77 3.78 16.24 5.12
C LYS A 77 2.38 15.62 5.08
N GLY A 78 2.27 14.46 4.44
CA GLY A 78 1.07 13.84 3.94
C GLY A 78 1.39 13.05 2.66
N ILE A 79 0.53 12.08 2.36
CA ILE A 79 0.63 11.30 1.13
C ILE A 79 0.27 12.17 -0.06
N SER A 80 1.20 12.28 -1.00
CA SER A 80 0.95 12.89 -2.30
C SER A 80 1.12 11.83 -3.40
N VAL A 81 0.26 11.90 -4.41
CA VAL A 81 0.31 11.02 -5.60
C VAL A 81 0.57 11.94 -6.80
N PRO A 82 1.85 12.19 -7.16
CA PRO A 82 2.20 13.14 -8.21
C PRO A 82 1.51 12.81 -9.54
N GLY A 83 1.12 13.83 -10.30
CA GLY A 83 0.48 13.64 -11.61
C GLY A 83 -1.01 13.27 -11.57
N VAL A 84 -1.60 13.07 -10.39
CA VAL A 84 -3.02 12.76 -10.20
C VAL A 84 -3.76 13.94 -9.59
N ASP A 85 -4.90 14.31 -10.16
CA ASP A 85 -5.74 15.39 -9.63
C ASP A 85 -6.62 14.90 -8.47
N LEU A 86 -6.16 15.11 -7.25
CA LEU A 86 -6.87 14.72 -6.03
C LEU A 86 -8.18 15.49 -5.79
N LYS A 87 -8.53 16.48 -6.61
CA LYS A 87 -9.87 17.09 -6.61
C LYS A 87 -10.90 16.19 -7.27
N ASN A 88 -10.47 15.40 -8.25
CA ASN A 88 -11.33 14.49 -9.01
C ASN A 88 -11.26 13.04 -8.49
N TYR A 89 -10.17 12.69 -7.81
CA TYR A 89 -9.95 11.35 -7.27
C TYR A 89 -9.62 11.42 -5.79
N ALA A 90 -10.50 10.85 -4.96
CA ALA A 90 -10.21 10.77 -3.53
C ALA A 90 -9.08 9.77 -3.28
N LEU A 91 -8.18 10.06 -2.34
CA LEU A 91 -6.99 9.22 -2.10
C LEU A 91 -7.35 7.78 -1.69
N ASN A 92 -8.40 7.62 -0.87
CA ASN A 92 -8.92 6.32 -0.46
C ASN A 92 -9.49 5.52 -1.66
N GLU A 93 -10.11 6.19 -2.62
CA GLU A 93 -10.61 5.57 -3.84
C GLU A 93 -9.44 5.05 -4.69
N LEU A 94 -8.40 5.87 -4.87
CA LEU A 94 -7.20 5.47 -5.60
C LEU A 94 -6.49 4.27 -4.95
N GLU A 95 -6.39 4.27 -3.63
CA GLU A 95 -5.80 3.16 -2.89
C GLU A 95 -6.61 1.87 -3.05
N GLN A 96 -7.95 1.95 -2.97
CA GLN A 96 -8.81 0.77 -3.16
C GLN A 96 -8.82 0.25 -4.60
N GLN A 97 -8.80 1.15 -5.59
CA GLN A 97 -8.91 0.78 -6.99
C GLN A 97 -7.56 0.36 -7.59
N CYS A 98 -6.51 1.13 -7.37
CA CYS A 98 -5.21 0.95 -8.02
C CYS A 98 -4.13 0.44 -7.06
N GLY A 99 -4.28 0.72 -5.76
CA GLY A 99 -3.22 0.54 -4.78
C GLY A 99 -2.21 1.69 -4.82
N LEU A 100 -1.53 1.90 -3.70
CA LEU A 100 -0.46 2.90 -3.58
C LEU A 100 0.85 2.22 -3.18
N LYS A 101 1.96 2.69 -3.77
CA LYS A 101 3.32 2.30 -3.41
C LYS A 101 4.06 3.54 -2.94
N ILE A 102 4.32 3.62 -1.63
CA ILE A 102 5.11 4.70 -1.05
C ILE A 102 6.57 4.53 -1.47
N LEU A 103 7.14 5.55 -2.10
CA LEU A 103 8.55 5.56 -2.49
C LEU A 103 9.44 5.83 -1.28
N ALA A 104 10.50 5.05 -1.12
CA ALA A 104 11.56 5.34 -0.16
C ALA A 104 12.20 6.71 -0.44
N ASN A 105 12.80 7.32 0.57
CA ASN A 105 13.45 8.65 0.47
C ASN A 105 12.49 9.78 0.04
N SER A 106 11.20 9.63 0.32
CA SER A 106 10.19 10.67 0.11
C SER A 106 9.80 11.42 1.40
N GLY A 107 10.51 11.18 2.50
CA GLY A 107 10.24 11.71 3.84
C GLY A 107 10.30 13.24 3.96
N ASP A 108 9.89 13.76 5.11
CA ASP A 108 9.73 15.21 5.32
C ASP A 108 11.02 16.03 5.44
N GLU A 109 12.11 15.39 5.83
CA GLU A 109 13.39 16.06 6.01
C GLU A 109 14.12 16.17 4.66
N ILE A 110 14.69 17.35 4.39
CA ILE A 110 15.64 17.58 3.28
C ILE A 110 16.88 18.16 3.94
N THR A 111 17.97 17.42 3.85
CA THR A 111 19.20 17.68 4.58
C THR A 111 20.24 18.43 3.75
N ASP A 112 20.17 18.34 2.42
CA ASP A 112 21.08 19.04 1.49
C ASP A 112 20.46 19.33 0.10
N GLU A 113 21.22 20.02 -0.77
CA GLU A 113 20.79 20.40 -2.12
C GLU A 113 20.69 19.20 -3.08
N ASP A 114 21.50 18.16 -2.88
CA ASP A 114 21.51 16.96 -3.71
C ASP A 114 20.25 16.13 -3.46
N GLU A 115 19.82 16.01 -2.21
CA GLU A 115 18.56 15.41 -1.80
C GLU A 115 17.36 16.16 -2.38
N LEU A 116 17.41 17.50 -2.38
CA LEU A 116 16.37 18.31 -3.03
C LEU A 116 16.30 18.04 -4.54
N ALA A 117 17.45 17.93 -5.21
CA ALA A 117 17.52 17.63 -6.64
C ALA A 117 16.97 16.22 -6.93
N LEU A 118 17.35 15.22 -6.12
CA LEU A 118 16.86 13.86 -6.22
C LEU A 118 15.33 13.80 -6.03
N ARG A 119 14.80 14.51 -5.03
CA ARG A 119 13.36 14.56 -4.77
C ARG A 119 12.57 15.19 -5.90
N LYS A 120 13.12 16.23 -6.56
CA LYS A 120 12.51 16.81 -7.77
C LYS A 120 12.46 15.80 -8.91
N LYS A 121 13.54 15.02 -9.11
CA LYS A 121 13.57 13.93 -10.11
C LYS A 121 12.55 12.85 -9.77
N LEU A 122 12.48 12.43 -8.50
CA LEU A 122 11.52 11.45 -7.99
C LEU A 122 10.07 11.90 -8.20
N PHE A 123 9.77 13.17 -7.92
CA PHE A 123 8.44 13.73 -8.14
C PHE A 123 8.07 13.76 -9.62
N ALA A 124 8.97 14.20 -10.49
CA ALA A 124 8.74 14.26 -11.93
C ALA A 124 8.58 12.85 -12.54
N PHE A 125 9.38 11.89 -12.07
CA PHE A 125 9.28 10.49 -12.43
C PHE A 125 7.91 9.91 -12.05
N ALA A 126 7.52 10.04 -10.77
CA ALA A 126 6.25 9.55 -10.27
C ALA A 126 5.06 10.19 -11.01
N ALA A 127 5.13 11.49 -11.33
CA ALA A 127 4.06 12.18 -12.03
C ALA A 127 3.82 11.60 -13.43
N GLN A 128 4.87 11.33 -14.20
CA GLN A 128 4.75 10.72 -15.53
C GLN A 128 4.30 9.27 -15.46
N TYR A 129 4.87 8.49 -14.53
CA TYR A 129 4.49 7.10 -14.31
C TYR A 129 2.99 6.97 -13.96
N ASN A 130 2.54 7.75 -12.97
CA ASN A 130 1.18 7.67 -12.44
C ASN A 130 0.13 8.04 -13.48
N GLN A 131 0.42 8.99 -14.37
CA GLN A 131 -0.53 9.36 -15.44
C GLN A 131 -0.84 8.16 -16.36
N LEU A 132 0.17 7.36 -16.70
CA LEU A 132 0.00 6.20 -17.57
C LEU A 132 -0.67 5.05 -16.83
N VAL A 133 -0.20 4.75 -15.61
CA VAL A 133 -0.74 3.65 -14.82
C VAL A 133 -2.17 3.91 -14.37
N LEU A 134 -2.54 5.16 -14.06
CA LEU A 134 -3.91 5.52 -13.70
C LEU A 134 -4.90 5.23 -14.84
N VAL A 135 -4.51 5.53 -16.09
CA VAL A 135 -5.37 5.24 -17.25
C VAL A 135 -5.61 3.73 -17.35
N ALA A 136 -4.53 2.94 -17.33
CA ALA A 136 -4.63 1.47 -17.42
C ALA A 136 -5.39 0.85 -16.22
N CYS A 137 -5.17 1.35 -15.01
CA CYS A 137 -5.87 0.90 -13.81
C CYS A 137 -7.40 1.05 -13.94
N ARG A 138 -7.85 2.13 -14.57
CA ARG A 138 -9.29 2.45 -14.73
C ARG A 138 -9.97 1.66 -15.84
N GLU A 139 -9.19 1.07 -16.74
CA GLU A 139 -9.67 0.29 -17.90
C GLU A 139 -9.61 -1.23 -17.67
N LYS A 140 -9.15 -1.68 -16.51
CA LYS A 140 -8.94 -3.11 -16.18
C LYS A 140 -10.23 -3.93 -16.02
#